data_AF-A0AAV5SXL9-F1
#
_entry.id   AF-A0AAV5SXL9-F1
#
_cell.length_a   1.000
_cell.length_b   1.000
_cell.length_c   1.000
_cell.angle_alpha   90.00
_cell.angle_beta   90.00
_cell.angle_gamma   90.00
#
_symmetry.space_group_name_H-M   'P 1'
#
loop_
_entity.id
_entity.type
_entity.pdbx_description
1 polymer ?
#
loop_
_entity_poly.entity_id
_entity_poly.type
_entity_poly.pdbx_seq_one_letter_code
_entity_poly.pdbx_strand_id
1 'polypeptide(L)'
;MEHQPNGRLFHYKISRNRITLLLDGLLEPSGVEVAQDRDHIVFAETGAGEVLSFNMRTKALTKFTDKLPGLPSLIRLTETRDALWVGMEEARLDETGAPKSLPEYLKDWPFLRKILMSGNLSEIFKAIYNSFSPPHLIAVKYDMKGKPLVSVQAPRGLPKSQGVKGISQFSESPEGVFLSFSRGNHIAKIMKRYGCTSAWNSQFS
;
A
#
# COMPACT_ATOMS: atom_id res chain seq x y z
N MET A 1 11.99 11.16 -13.89
CA MET A 1 12.98 11.25 -12.80
C MET A 1 12.72 10.05 -11.91
N GLU A 2 13.65 9.09 -11.90
CA GLU A 2 13.52 7.84 -11.13
C GLU A 2 13.81 8.11 -9.64
N HIS A 3 13.07 7.42 -8.77
CA HIS A 3 13.03 7.56 -7.32
C HIS A 3 14.43 7.55 -6.68
N GLN A 4 14.91 8.70 -6.20
CA GLN A 4 16.19 8.75 -5.47
C GLN A 4 15.99 8.27 -4.02
N PRO A 5 16.88 7.41 -3.49
CA PRO A 5 16.81 6.93 -2.11
C PRO A 5 17.24 8.04 -1.15
N ASN A 6 16.31 8.91 -0.77
CA ASN A 6 16.54 10.04 0.14
C ASN A 6 15.59 10.04 1.37
N GLY A 7 14.79 8.99 1.51
CA GLY A 7 13.90 8.79 2.65
C GLY A 7 14.68 8.44 3.91
N ARG A 8 14.14 8.85 5.07
CA ARG A 8 14.77 8.68 6.37
C ARG A 8 13.77 8.24 7.42
N LEU A 9 14.23 7.39 8.34
CA LEU A 9 13.48 6.97 9.52
C LEU A 9 14.10 7.57 10.77
N PHE A 10 13.31 8.31 11.55
CA PHE A 10 13.74 8.94 12.79
C PHE A 10 13.01 8.35 14.00
N HIS A 11 13.72 8.27 15.12
CA HIS A 11 13.14 8.00 16.43
C HIS A 11 13.25 9.24 17.30
N TYR A 12 12.12 9.75 17.76
CA TYR A 12 12.03 10.88 18.67
C TYR A 12 11.73 10.42 20.10
N LYS A 13 12.67 10.65 21.01
CA LYS A 13 12.50 10.37 22.44
C LYS A 13 12.08 11.63 23.17
N ILE A 14 10.77 11.75 23.44
CA ILE A 14 10.14 12.91 24.07
C ILE A 14 10.78 13.24 25.42
N SER A 15 11.00 12.26 26.29
CA SER A 15 11.55 12.48 27.64
C SER A 15 12.95 13.09 27.68
N ARG A 16 13.68 13.07 26.55
CA ARG A 16 15.01 13.66 26.42
C ARG A 16 15.08 14.73 25.32
N ASN A 17 13.94 15.08 24.73
CA ASN A 17 13.83 15.95 23.57
C ASN A 17 14.90 15.66 22.49
N ARG A 18 15.06 14.38 22.14
CA ARG A 18 16.16 13.93 21.25
C ARG A 18 15.62 13.17 20.05
N ILE A 19 16.01 13.63 18.87
CA ILE A 19 15.79 12.92 17.59
C ILE A 19 17.05 12.11 17.27
N THR A 20 16.84 10.86 16.83
CA THR A 20 17.92 9.97 16.38
C THR A 20 17.56 9.45 15.00
N LEU A 21 18.47 9.60 14.03
CA LEU A 21 18.35 8.94 12.73
C LEU A 21 18.56 7.43 12.94
N LEU A 22 17.59 6.63 12.49
CA LEU A 22 17.66 5.17 12.56
C LEU A 22 18.13 4.56 11.25
N LEU A 23 17.53 5.00 10.14
CA LEU A 23 17.83 4.55 8.77
C LEU A 23 17.83 5.75 7.82
N ASP A 24 18.68 5.68 6.82
CA ASP A 24 18.82 6.68 5.75
C ASP A 24 18.86 5.96 4.39
N GLY A 25 18.58 6.69 3.32
CA GLY A 25 18.60 6.14 1.96
C GLY A 25 17.41 5.24 1.63
N LEU A 26 16.24 5.50 2.21
CA LEU A 26 15.01 4.73 1.92
C LEU A 26 14.33 5.22 0.64
N LEU A 27 13.76 4.31 -0.14
CA LEU A 27 12.98 4.57 -1.35
C LEU A 27 11.50 4.80 -1.01
N GLU A 28 11.13 6.06 -0.83
CA GLU A 28 9.75 6.48 -0.54
C GLU A 28 9.12 5.73 0.65
N PRO A 29 9.65 5.92 1.87
CA PRO A 29 9.05 5.33 3.06
C PRO A 29 7.68 5.97 3.34
N SER A 30 6.60 5.22 3.15
CA SER A 30 5.21 5.74 3.18
C SER A 30 4.43 5.35 4.43
N GLY A 31 4.83 4.28 5.11
CA GLY A 31 4.15 3.76 6.30
C GLY A 31 5.15 3.33 7.35
N VAL A 32 4.86 3.62 8.62
CA VAL A 32 5.69 3.21 9.76
C VAL A 32 4.80 2.90 10.95
N GLU A 33 5.16 1.87 11.70
CA GLU A 33 4.46 1.45 12.91
C GLU A 33 5.42 0.77 13.89
N VAL A 34 5.22 0.99 15.19
CA VAL A 34 6.02 0.34 16.23
C VAL A 34 5.34 -0.96 16.64
N ALA A 35 6.04 -2.08 16.52
CA ALA A 35 5.54 -3.39 16.88
C ALA A 35 5.15 -3.48 18.36
N GLN A 36 4.37 -4.50 18.72
CA GLN A 36 3.88 -4.69 20.10
C GLN A 36 5.02 -4.85 21.11
N ASP A 37 6.11 -5.52 20.73
CA ASP A 37 7.29 -5.72 21.57
C ASP A 37 8.09 -4.44 21.84
N ARG A 38 7.78 -3.35 21.12
CA ARG A 38 8.47 -2.05 21.16
C ARG A 38 9.96 -2.10 20.84
N ASP A 39 10.46 -3.21 20.35
CA ASP A 39 11.84 -3.36 19.89
C ASP A 39 11.92 -3.31 18.36
N HIS A 40 10.84 -3.68 17.67
CA HIS A 40 10.76 -3.63 16.21
C HIS A 40 9.96 -2.43 15.72
N ILE A 41 10.44 -1.83 14.62
CA ILE A 41 9.71 -0.88 13.81
C ILE A 41 9.43 -1.54 12.46
N VAL A 42 8.15 -1.66 12.08
CA VAL A 42 7.75 -2.17 10.78
C VAL A 42 7.40 -0.99 9.89
N PHE A 43 7.94 -0.94 8.68
CA PHE A 43 7.72 0.16 7.76
C PHE A 43 7.59 -0.32 6.30
N ALA A 44 6.83 0.44 5.51
CA ALA A 44 6.63 0.21 4.08
C ALA A 44 7.57 1.14 3.30
N GLU A 45 8.33 0.56 2.38
CA GLU A 45 9.19 1.26 1.44
C GLU A 45 8.58 1.09 0.05
N THR A 46 7.71 2.03 -0.32
CA THR A 46 6.85 1.90 -1.51
C THR A 46 7.67 1.86 -2.79
N GLY A 47 8.72 2.68 -2.89
CA GLY A 47 9.61 2.70 -4.05
C GLY A 47 10.43 1.42 -4.21
N ALA A 48 10.69 0.69 -3.12
CA ALA A 48 11.31 -0.64 -3.16
C ALA A 48 10.27 -1.77 -3.33
N GLY A 49 8.99 -1.50 -3.10
CA GLY A 49 7.94 -2.51 -3.10
C GLY A 49 8.03 -3.47 -1.91
N GLU A 50 8.57 -3.04 -0.77
CA GLU A 50 8.88 -3.90 0.38
C GLU A 50 8.26 -3.43 1.69
N VAL A 51 8.03 -4.39 2.60
CA VAL A 51 7.76 -4.12 4.01
C VAL A 51 8.89 -4.71 4.83
N LEU A 52 9.54 -3.85 5.60
CA LEU A 52 10.75 -4.16 6.35
C LEU A 52 10.48 -4.03 7.85
N SER A 53 11.24 -4.79 8.64
CA SER A 53 11.28 -4.74 10.09
C SER A 53 12.68 -4.36 10.55
N PHE A 54 12.77 -3.30 11.34
CA PHE A 54 14.01 -2.83 11.93
C PHE A 54 14.00 -3.05 13.44
N ASN A 55 14.95 -3.85 13.92
CA ASN A 55 15.14 -4.06 15.35
C ASN A 55 15.99 -2.93 15.95
N MET A 56 15.41 -2.12 16.83
CA MET A 56 16.07 -0.97 17.43
C MET A 56 17.24 -1.33 18.36
N ARG A 57 17.25 -2.54 18.93
CA ARG A 57 18.31 -3.01 19.84
C ARG A 57 19.50 -3.55 19.08
N THR A 58 19.25 -4.50 18.16
CA THR A 58 20.31 -5.19 17.40
C THR A 58 20.72 -4.44 16.15
N LYS A 59 19.95 -3.44 15.72
CA LYS A 59 20.08 -2.73 14.44
C LYS A 59 19.91 -3.61 13.21
N ALA A 60 19.35 -4.82 13.38
CA ALA A 60 19.05 -5.71 12.29
C ALA A 60 17.88 -5.17 11.46
N LEU A 61 18.06 -5.14 10.14
CA LEU A 61 17.02 -4.87 9.17
C LEU A 61 16.66 -6.19 8.48
N THR A 62 15.40 -6.59 8.54
CA THR A 62 14.92 -7.83 7.93
C THR A 62 13.64 -7.56 7.15
N LYS A 63 13.34 -8.44 6.20
CA LYS A 63 12.08 -8.38 5.48
C LYS A 63 10.95 -8.88 6.39
N PHE A 64 9.89 -8.09 6.50
CA PHE A 64 8.72 -8.48 7.31
C PHE A 64 7.88 -9.52 6.58
N THR A 65 7.68 -9.36 5.27
CA THR A 65 6.94 -10.32 4.45
C THR A 65 7.41 -10.30 3.00
N ASP A 66 7.41 -11.47 2.37
CA ASP A 66 7.64 -11.64 0.92
C ASP A 66 6.34 -11.69 0.12
N LYS A 67 5.19 -11.67 0.79
CA LYS A 67 3.88 -11.97 0.19
C LYS A 67 3.05 -10.70 0.05
N LEU A 68 3.54 -9.76 -0.74
CA LEU A 68 2.85 -8.50 -1.03
C LEU A 68 2.11 -8.60 -2.37
N PRO A 69 0.79 -8.36 -2.41
CA PRO A 69 0.00 -8.33 -3.65
C PRO A 69 0.11 -6.98 -4.37
N GLY A 70 1.04 -6.10 -3.99
CA GLY A 70 1.05 -4.70 -4.37
C GLY A 70 2.28 -3.93 -3.90
N LEU A 71 2.34 -2.66 -4.31
CA LEU A 71 3.24 -1.69 -3.71
C LEU A 71 2.69 -1.33 -2.34
N PRO A 72 3.39 -1.68 -1.25
CA PRO A 72 2.88 -1.47 0.08
C PRO A 72 2.83 0.02 0.36
N SER A 73 1.75 0.45 0.99
CA SER A 73 1.54 1.81 1.46
C SER A 73 0.85 1.75 2.79
N LEU A 74 1.30 2.57 3.75
CA LEU A 74 0.72 2.65 5.09
C LEU A 74 0.77 1.34 5.87
N ILE A 75 1.04 1.48 7.15
CA ILE A 75 1.10 0.35 8.06
C ILE A 75 0.40 0.73 9.35
N ARG A 76 -0.50 -0.14 9.83
CA ARG A 76 -1.20 0.07 11.11
C ARG A 76 -1.33 -1.24 11.85
N LEU A 77 -1.08 -1.22 13.15
CA LEU A 77 -1.42 -2.36 14.00
C LEU A 77 -2.94 -2.51 14.12
N THR A 78 -3.37 -3.74 14.35
CA THR A 78 -4.73 -4.03 14.83
C THR A 78 -4.94 -3.42 16.21
N GLU A 79 -6.21 -3.25 16.59
CA GLU A 79 -6.59 -2.81 17.94
C GLU A 79 -6.01 -3.72 19.03
N THR A 80 -6.01 -5.04 18.78
CA THR A 80 -5.41 -6.08 19.62
C THR A 80 -3.88 -6.12 19.54
N ARG A 81 -3.26 -5.41 18.60
CA ARG A 81 -1.80 -5.33 18.33
C ARG A 81 -1.13 -6.67 18.01
N ASP A 82 -1.90 -7.69 17.67
CA ASP A 82 -1.48 -9.05 17.32
C ASP A 82 -1.25 -9.26 15.81
N ALA A 83 -1.58 -8.25 15.01
CA ALA A 83 -1.49 -8.27 13.56
C ALA A 83 -1.34 -6.85 13.01
N LEU A 84 -1.06 -6.77 11.72
CA LEU A 84 -0.70 -5.55 11.01
C LEU A 84 -1.52 -5.44 9.73
N TRP A 85 -2.21 -4.32 9.55
CA TRP A 85 -2.77 -3.94 8.25
C TRP A 85 -1.71 -3.22 7.42
N VAL A 86 -1.57 -3.67 6.18
CA VAL A 86 -0.75 -3.03 5.15
C VAL A 86 -1.67 -2.69 4.00
N GLY A 87 -1.73 -1.40 3.65
CA GLY A 87 -2.42 -0.95 2.45
C GLY A 87 -1.58 -1.18 1.20
N MET A 88 -2.22 -1.11 0.04
CA MET A 88 -1.53 -1.10 -1.24
C MET A 88 -1.88 0.18 -1.97
N GLU A 89 -0.87 0.90 -2.43
CA GLU A 89 -1.05 2.06 -3.30
C GLU A 89 -1.37 1.59 -4.72
N GLU A 90 -0.74 0.50 -5.14
CA GLU A 90 -0.97 -0.16 -6.42
C GLU A 90 -1.00 -1.68 -6.23
N ALA A 91 -1.84 -2.38 -7.01
CA ALA A 91 -1.81 -3.84 -7.07
C ALA A 91 -0.63 -4.30 -7.93
N ARG A 92 0.10 -5.33 -7.48
CA ARG A 92 1.21 -5.94 -8.20
C ARG A 92 0.59 -6.81 -9.29
N LEU A 93 0.76 -6.37 -10.52
CA LEU A 93 0.31 -7.09 -11.70
C LEU A 93 1.47 -7.99 -12.12
N ASP A 94 1.49 -9.22 -11.58
CA ASP A 94 2.42 -10.33 -11.87
C ASP A 94 3.93 -10.01 -11.91
N GLU A 95 4.74 -10.96 -12.40
CA GLU A 95 6.20 -11.05 -12.29
C GLU A 95 6.94 -10.04 -13.19
N THR A 96 6.21 -9.33 -14.07
CA THR A 96 6.66 -8.11 -14.75
C THR A 96 6.00 -6.83 -14.23
N GLY A 97 5.14 -6.94 -13.21
CA GLY A 97 4.72 -5.86 -12.30
C GLY A 97 3.82 -4.77 -12.88
N ALA A 98 3.47 -4.82 -14.17
CA ALA A 98 2.75 -3.77 -14.87
C ALA A 98 1.36 -4.24 -15.32
N PRO A 99 0.36 -3.36 -15.40
CA PRO A 99 -0.77 -3.63 -16.27
C PRO A 99 -0.20 -3.75 -17.67
N LYS A 100 -0.18 -4.97 -18.26
CA LYS A 100 0.48 -5.32 -19.54
C LYS A 100 1.06 -4.07 -20.12
N SER A 101 2.32 -3.78 -19.75
CA SER A 101 2.91 -2.50 -20.06
C SER A 101 2.60 -2.24 -21.53
N LEU A 102 2.22 -1.03 -21.93
CA LEU A 102 1.93 -0.76 -23.35
C LEU A 102 2.93 -1.44 -24.32
N PRO A 103 4.25 -1.52 -23.99
CA PRO A 103 5.23 -2.31 -24.72
C PRO A 103 4.95 -3.81 -24.90
N GLU A 104 4.37 -4.50 -23.91
CA GLU A 104 3.97 -5.92 -23.98
C GLU A 104 2.69 -6.13 -24.79
N TYR A 105 1.74 -5.20 -24.74
CA TYR A 105 0.54 -5.27 -25.59
C TYR A 105 0.87 -4.97 -27.06
N LEU A 106 1.89 -4.13 -27.30
CA LEU A 106 2.40 -3.76 -28.62
C LEU A 106 3.56 -4.64 -29.08
N LYS A 107 3.80 -5.77 -28.40
CA LYS A 107 4.87 -6.72 -28.77
C LYS A 107 4.69 -7.24 -30.20
N ASP A 108 3.45 -7.38 -30.65
CA ASP A 108 3.11 -7.83 -32.00
C ASP A 108 3.18 -6.70 -33.05
N TRP A 109 3.34 -5.43 -32.64
CA TRP A 109 3.30 -4.24 -33.51
C TRP A 109 4.49 -3.29 -33.22
N PRO A 110 5.74 -3.71 -33.58
CA PRO A 110 6.97 -2.99 -33.21
C PRO A 110 7.05 -1.56 -33.72
N PHE A 111 6.35 -1.24 -34.82
CA PHE A 111 6.26 0.11 -35.36
C PHE A 111 5.39 1.04 -34.49
N LEU A 112 4.19 0.59 -34.06
CA LEU A 112 3.35 1.36 -33.12
C LEU A 112 4.03 1.53 -31.78
N ARG A 113 4.73 0.50 -31.29
CA ARG A 113 5.54 0.58 -30.07
C ARG A 113 6.53 1.74 -30.14
N LYS A 114 7.23 1.88 -31.27
CA LYS A 114 8.23 2.95 -31.47
C LYS A 114 7.58 4.34 -31.49
N ILE A 115 6.38 4.47 -32.08
CA ILE A 115 5.63 5.74 -32.12
C ILE A 115 5.08 6.11 -30.73
N LEU A 116 4.48 5.16 -30.00
CA LEU A 116 3.91 5.38 -28.67
C LEU A 116 4.97 5.66 -27.60
N MET A 117 6.16 5.04 -27.74
CA MET A 117 7.30 5.30 -26.85
C MET A 117 8.12 6.52 -27.27
N SER A 118 7.82 7.15 -28.41
CA SER A 118 8.47 8.38 -28.84
C SER A 118 7.71 9.62 -28.35
N GLY A 119 8.43 10.54 -27.70
CA GLY A 119 7.90 11.84 -27.28
C GLY A 119 6.92 11.80 -26.11
N ASN A 120 6.11 12.87 -25.99
CA ASN A 120 5.15 13.10 -24.90
C ASN A 120 3.92 12.17 -24.93
N LEU A 121 3.80 11.29 -25.93
CA LEU A 121 2.68 10.33 -26.04
C LEU A 121 2.65 9.35 -24.87
N SER A 122 3.81 8.92 -24.37
CA SER A 122 3.88 8.00 -23.23
C SER A 122 3.29 8.63 -21.96
N GLU A 123 3.50 9.93 -21.74
CA GLU A 123 2.96 10.69 -20.61
C GLU A 123 1.45 10.94 -20.77
N ILE A 124 0.98 11.26 -21.98
CA ILE A 124 -0.46 11.36 -22.27
C ILE A 124 -1.14 10.00 -22.06
N PHE A 125 -0.50 8.91 -22.50
CA PHE A 125 -1.05 7.56 -22.36
C PHE A 125 -1.04 7.10 -20.90
N LYS A 126 0.00 7.39 -20.12
CA LYS A 126 0.00 7.20 -18.65
C LYS A 126 -1.10 8.01 -17.99
N ALA A 127 -1.32 9.27 -18.40
CA ALA A 127 -2.38 10.11 -17.86
C ALA A 127 -3.78 9.56 -18.17
N ILE A 128 -4.00 9.08 -19.40
CA ILE A 128 -5.23 8.39 -19.81
C ILE A 128 -5.38 7.10 -19.02
N TYR A 129 -4.36 6.25 -19.00
CA TYR A 129 -4.38 4.97 -18.30
C TYR A 129 -4.67 5.14 -16.79
N ASN A 130 -3.99 6.06 -16.11
CA ASN A 130 -4.23 6.40 -14.70
C ASN A 130 -5.60 7.03 -14.45
N SER A 131 -6.23 7.62 -15.48
CA SER A 131 -7.59 8.15 -15.39
C SER A 131 -8.66 7.07 -15.59
N PHE A 132 -8.34 5.99 -16.32
CA PHE A 132 -9.28 4.92 -16.63
C PHE A 132 -9.09 3.64 -15.80
N SER A 133 -7.91 3.44 -15.20
CA SER A 133 -7.60 2.28 -14.37
C SER A 133 -8.53 2.25 -13.15
N PRO A 134 -9.16 1.10 -12.85
CA PRO A 134 -10.07 1.00 -11.71
C PRO A 134 -9.30 1.24 -10.40
N PRO A 135 -9.92 1.90 -9.40
CA PRO A 135 -9.27 2.10 -8.11
C PRO A 135 -9.03 0.74 -7.44
N HIS A 136 -7.75 0.34 -7.35
CA HIS A 136 -7.32 -0.88 -6.68
C HIS A 136 -7.09 -0.60 -5.20
N LEU A 137 -8.18 -0.50 -4.44
CA LEU A 137 -8.10 -0.35 -2.99
C LEU A 137 -7.93 -1.74 -2.39
N ILE A 138 -6.68 -2.13 -2.12
CA ILE A 138 -6.34 -3.41 -1.51
C ILE A 138 -5.68 -3.16 -0.16
N ALA A 139 -6.06 -3.96 0.82
CA ALA A 139 -5.44 -4.02 2.13
C ALA A 139 -5.27 -5.47 2.54
N VAL A 140 -4.15 -5.79 3.17
CA VAL A 140 -3.91 -7.13 3.69
C VAL A 140 -3.53 -7.04 5.15
N LYS A 141 -4.20 -7.86 5.96
CA LYS A 141 -3.87 -8.11 7.35
C LYS A 141 -2.84 -9.23 7.40
N TYR A 142 -1.70 -8.96 8.02
CA TYR A 142 -0.63 -9.92 8.28
C TYR A 142 -0.56 -10.21 9.77
N ASP A 143 -0.21 -11.43 10.15
CA ASP A 143 0.24 -11.68 11.52
C ASP A 143 1.62 -11.02 11.77
N MET A 144 2.06 -10.98 13.02
CA MET A 144 3.36 -10.41 13.38
C MET A 144 4.57 -11.21 12.86
N LYS A 145 4.34 -12.35 12.20
CA LYS A 145 5.36 -13.16 11.52
C LYS A 145 5.36 -12.93 10.00
N GLY A 146 4.57 -11.96 9.51
CA GLY A 146 4.49 -11.62 8.10
C GLY A 146 3.64 -12.56 7.25
N LYS A 147 2.83 -13.42 7.86
CA LYS A 147 1.91 -14.31 7.13
C LYS A 147 0.60 -13.58 6.85
N PRO A 148 0.10 -13.56 5.60
CA PRO A 148 -1.19 -12.96 5.30
C PRO A 148 -2.33 -13.76 5.96
N LEU A 149 -3.26 -13.04 6.58
CA LEU A 149 -4.44 -13.58 7.28
C LEU A 149 -5.71 -13.30 6.48
N VAL A 150 -5.94 -12.04 6.12
CA VAL A 150 -7.16 -11.58 5.44
C VAL A 150 -6.78 -10.50 4.44
N SER A 151 -7.41 -10.50 3.28
CA SER A 151 -7.34 -9.38 2.34
C SER A 151 -8.70 -8.73 2.20
N VAL A 152 -8.70 -7.41 2.10
CA VAL A 152 -9.88 -6.59 1.89
C VAL A 152 -9.64 -5.83 0.60
N GLN A 153 -10.62 -5.91 -0.30
CA GLN A 153 -10.61 -5.20 -1.56
C GLN A 153 -11.90 -4.41 -1.67
N ALA A 154 -11.83 -3.19 -2.17
CA ALA A 154 -13.06 -2.47 -2.48
C ALA A 154 -13.85 -3.24 -3.54
N PRO A 155 -15.19 -3.28 -3.44
CA PRO A 155 -16.02 -3.94 -4.44
C PRO A 155 -15.78 -3.34 -5.83
N ARG A 156 -15.82 -4.20 -6.86
CA ARG A 156 -15.90 -3.75 -8.25
C ARG A 156 -17.11 -2.82 -8.37
N GLY A 157 -16.88 -1.58 -8.80
CA GLY A 157 -17.96 -0.62 -9.07
C GLY A 157 -18.05 0.57 -8.13
N LEU A 158 -17.00 0.90 -7.36
CA LEU A 158 -16.87 2.24 -6.79
C LEU A 158 -17.16 3.28 -7.90
N PRO A 159 -18.18 4.14 -7.73
CA PRO A 159 -18.54 5.08 -8.77
C PRO A 159 -17.32 5.95 -9.09
N LYS A 160 -16.89 5.98 -10.36
CA LYS A 160 -15.78 6.85 -10.81
C LYS A 160 -16.03 8.32 -10.42
N SER A 161 -17.30 8.71 -10.29
CA SER A 161 -17.75 10.03 -9.83
C SER A 161 -17.36 10.37 -8.39
N GLN A 162 -17.07 9.38 -7.53
CA GLN A 162 -16.65 9.63 -6.15
C GLN A 162 -15.13 9.86 -6.01
N GLY A 163 -14.36 9.70 -7.09
CA GLY A 163 -12.94 10.08 -7.13
C GLY A 163 -12.03 9.31 -6.17
N VAL A 164 -12.51 8.19 -5.62
CA VAL A 164 -11.80 7.42 -4.59
C VAL A 164 -10.53 6.80 -5.18
N LYS A 165 -9.36 7.23 -4.70
CA LYS A 165 -8.05 6.67 -5.10
C LYS A 165 -7.15 6.48 -3.90
N GLY A 166 -6.52 5.30 -3.81
CA GLY A 166 -5.55 4.93 -2.78
C GLY A 166 -6.14 4.91 -1.38
N ILE A 167 -5.82 3.89 -0.58
CA ILE A 167 -6.16 3.93 0.85
C ILE A 167 -5.15 4.85 1.53
N SER A 168 -5.60 5.82 2.32
CA SER A 168 -4.75 6.75 3.09
C SER A 168 -4.62 6.38 4.57
N GLN A 169 -5.58 5.60 5.12
CA GLN A 169 -5.51 5.11 6.50
C GLN A 169 -6.41 3.91 6.71
N PHE A 170 -6.00 3.05 7.66
CA PHE A 170 -6.81 1.99 8.25
C PHE A 170 -7.07 2.28 9.71
N SER A 171 -8.29 2.04 10.16
CA SER A 171 -8.60 1.90 11.58
C SER A 171 -9.52 0.71 11.78
N GLU A 172 -9.12 -0.23 12.63
CA GLU A 172 -9.98 -1.34 13.02
C GLU A 172 -10.72 -0.98 14.31
N SER A 173 -11.99 -1.33 14.40
CA SER A 173 -12.79 -1.27 15.63
C SER A 173 -13.62 -2.56 15.77
N PRO A 174 -14.35 -2.73 16.89
CA PRO A 174 -15.31 -3.83 17.03
C PRO A 174 -16.40 -3.82 15.97
N GLU A 175 -16.78 -2.65 15.46
CA GLU A 175 -17.85 -2.48 14.47
C GLU A 175 -17.42 -2.80 13.04
N GLY A 176 -16.12 -2.76 12.75
CA GLY A 176 -15.62 -2.92 11.39
C GLY A 176 -14.21 -2.39 11.17
N VAL A 177 -13.81 -2.37 9.90
CA VAL A 177 -12.59 -1.71 9.42
C VAL A 177 -12.98 -0.44 8.68
N PHE A 178 -12.42 0.68 9.10
CA PHE A 178 -12.58 1.98 8.46
C PHE A 178 -11.41 2.26 7.54
N LEU A 179 -11.72 2.70 6.33
CA LEU A 179 -10.77 3.10 5.31
C LEU A 179 -10.98 4.58 4.99
N SER A 180 -9.92 5.37 5.06
CA SER A 180 -9.88 6.70 4.45
C SER A 180 -9.13 6.64 3.13
N PHE A 181 -9.37 7.63 2.26
CA PHE A 181 -8.81 7.64 0.91
C PHE A 181 -8.02 8.92 0.63
N SER A 182 -6.96 8.81 -0.17
CA SER A 182 -6.09 9.95 -0.50
C SER A 182 -6.80 11.01 -1.36
N ARG A 183 -7.86 10.60 -2.09
CA ARG A 183 -8.78 11.46 -2.83
C ARG A 183 -10.22 11.02 -2.60
N GLY A 184 -11.12 11.98 -2.42
CA GLY A 184 -12.54 11.77 -2.14
C GLY A 184 -12.91 12.19 -0.71
N ASN A 185 -14.15 12.67 -0.52
CA ASN A 185 -14.67 13.11 0.78
C ASN A 185 -15.50 12.00 1.45
N HIS A 186 -14.97 10.77 1.46
CA HIS A 186 -15.70 9.59 1.94
C HIS A 186 -14.84 8.75 2.87
N ILE A 187 -15.50 8.09 3.82
CA ILE A 187 -14.90 7.05 4.67
C ILE A 187 -15.65 5.76 4.35
N ALA A 188 -14.94 4.71 3.96
CA ALA A 188 -15.57 3.40 3.81
C ALA A 188 -15.54 2.66 5.15
N LYS A 189 -16.69 2.12 5.55
CA LYS A 189 -16.80 1.20 6.69
C LYS A 189 -17.08 -0.19 6.18
N ILE A 190 -16.24 -1.14 6.56
CA ILE A 190 -16.38 -2.55 6.23
C ILE A 190 -16.80 -3.27 7.50
N MET A 191 -18.07 -3.68 7.55
CA MET A 191 -18.65 -4.31 8.73
C MET A 191 -18.11 -5.73 8.93
N LYS A 192 -17.75 -6.07 10.17
CA LYS A 192 -17.44 -7.44 10.57
C LYS A 192 -18.75 -8.21 10.74
N ARG A 193 -19.16 -9.02 9.74
CA ARG A 193 -20.26 -9.97 9.94
C ARG A 193 -19.73 -11.25 10.58
N TYR A 194 -20.00 -11.41 11.88
CA TYR A 194 -19.92 -12.71 12.52
C TYR A 194 -21.16 -13.52 12.12
N GLY A 195 -21.00 -14.45 11.16
CA GLY A 195 -22.02 -15.43 10.78
C GLY A 195 -22.72 -15.19 9.44
N CYS A 196 -22.94 -16.31 8.74
CA CYS A 196 -23.65 -16.51 7.47
C CYS A 196 -22.89 -16.25 6.16
N THR A 197 -22.67 -17.37 5.48
CA THR A 197 -22.48 -17.55 4.04
C THR A 197 -23.40 -16.66 3.20
N SER A 198 -22.80 -16.09 2.14
CA SER A 198 -23.41 -15.44 0.97
C SER A 198 -23.96 -14.00 1.10
N ALA A 199 -23.56 -13.19 0.10
CA ALA A 199 -23.92 -11.80 -0.22
C ALA A 199 -23.21 -10.67 0.57
N TRP A 200 -22.23 -10.06 -0.11
CA TRP A 200 -21.51 -8.84 0.27
C TRP A 200 -22.30 -7.61 -0.17
N ASN A 201 -22.57 -6.66 0.74
CA ASN A 201 -23.06 -5.32 0.39
C ASN A 201 -22.22 -4.26 1.10
N SER A 202 -21.59 -3.38 0.33
CA SER A 202 -20.92 -2.17 0.82
C SER A 202 -21.94 -1.04 0.99
N GLN A 203 -21.91 -0.35 2.13
CA GLN A 203 -22.63 0.91 2.32
C GLN A 203 -21.61 2.06 2.37
N PHE A 204 -21.88 3.10 1.58
CA PHE A 204 -21.16 4.36 1.58
C PHE A 204 -22.00 5.37 2.36
N SER A 205 -21.40 6.03 3.34
CA SER A 205 -21.97 7.15 4.10
C SER A 205 -21.12 8.39 3.87
#